data_AF-A0A2C9V198-F1
#
_entry.id   AF-A0A2C9V198-F1
#
_cell.length_a   1.000
_cell.length_b   1.000
_cell.length_c   1.000
_cell.angle_alpha   90.00
_cell.angle_beta   90.00
_cell.angle_gamma   90.00
#
_symmetry.space_group_name_H-M   'P 1'
#
loop_
_entity.id
_entity.type
_entity.pdbx_description
1 polymer ?
#
loop_
_entity_poly.entity_id
_entity_poly.type
_entity_poly.pdbx_seq_one_letter_code
_entity_poly.pdbx_strand_id
1 'polypeptide(L)'
;MTEDDVAAACPVCRGNCNCKACLRDTPKSCLHKLESLVVSDDRKVMNSKYLLQAPLLCLKQLNGEQMMERKIEATKQGTLR
;
A
#
# COMPACT_ATOMS: atom_id res chain seq x y z
N MET A 1 15.46 -16.57 11.17
CA MET A 1 15.29 -15.15 10.84
C MET A 1 14.97 -14.43 12.13
N THR A 2 15.90 -13.62 12.60
CA THR A 2 15.79 -12.82 13.82
C THR A 2 15.09 -11.49 13.53
N GLU A 3 14.68 -10.76 14.56
CA GLU A 3 14.12 -9.42 14.40
C GLU A 3 15.13 -8.47 13.70
N ASP A 4 16.42 -8.64 13.97
CA ASP A 4 17.49 -7.88 13.34
C ASP A 4 17.63 -8.20 11.84
N ASP A 5 17.48 -9.47 11.45
CA ASP A 5 17.48 -9.87 10.04
C ASP A 5 16.32 -9.23 9.28
N VAL A 6 15.14 -9.15 9.90
CA VAL A 6 13.95 -8.49 9.32
C VAL A 6 14.17 -6.98 9.20
N ALA A 7 14.76 -6.35 10.22
CA ALA A 7 15.05 -4.93 10.22
C ALA A 7 16.08 -4.56 9.13
N ALA A 8 17.14 -5.36 8.96
CA ALA A 8 18.16 -5.15 7.94
C ALA A 8 17.65 -5.38 6.50
N ALA A 9 16.74 -6.35 6.34
CA ALA A 9 16.12 -6.65 5.04
C ALA A 9 15.00 -5.68 4.66
N CYS A 10 14.44 -4.93 5.61
CA CYS A 10 13.32 -4.03 5.37
C CYS A 10 13.72 -2.92 4.37
N PRO A 11 13.16 -2.91 3.14
CA PRO A 11 13.46 -1.88 2.15
C PRO A 11 12.88 -0.52 2.51
N VAL A 12 12.17 -0.44 3.65
CA VAL A 12 11.35 0.69 4.08
C VAL A 12 12.03 1.48 5.22
N CYS A 13 12.92 0.89 6.03
CA CYS A 13 13.65 1.61 7.10
C CYS A 13 14.83 2.47 6.61
N ARG A 14 14.93 2.73 5.31
CA ARG A 14 15.97 3.56 4.68
C ARG A 14 15.50 4.97 4.37
N GLY A 15 14.61 5.51 5.22
CA GLY A 15 14.04 6.86 5.04
C GLY A 15 12.79 6.92 4.15
N ASN A 16 12.20 5.77 3.80
CA ASN A 16 10.97 5.66 3.03
C ASN A 16 9.81 4.98 3.80
N CYS A 17 9.97 4.63 5.09
CA CYS A 17 8.91 4.08 5.95
C CYS A 17 8.15 5.13 6.71
N ASN A 18 6.86 4.85 6.89
CA ASN A 18 5.99 5.51 7.86
C ASN A 18 6.13 4.93 9.27
N CYS A 19 7.27 4.31 9.57
CA CYS A 19 7.59 3.80 10.89
C CYS A 19 7.86 4.97 11.87
N LYS A 20 7.68 4.73 13.17
CA LYS A 20 7.78 5.77 14.21
C LYS A 20 9.14 6.48 14.26
N ALA A 21 10.21 5.79 13.91
CA ALA A 21 11.56 6.34 13.84
C ALA A 21 11.71 7.27 12.62
N CYS A 22 11.48 6.78 11.40
CA CYS A 22 11.59 7.61 10.20
C CYS A 22 10.64 8.82 10.22
N LEU A 23 9.42 8.71 10.76
CA LEU A 23 8.50 9.85 10.87
C LEU A 23 8.97 10.91 11.88
N ARG A 24 9.62 10.52 12.99
CA ARG A 24 10.09 11.46 14.02
C ARG A 24 11.46 12.04 13.73
N ASP A 25 12.31 11.29 13.07
CA ASP A 25 13.67 11.68 12.70
C ASP A 25 13.76 12.31 11.30
N THR A 26 12.61 12.55 10.63
CA THR A 26 12.59 13.25 9.34
C THR A 26 13.10 14.69 9.54
N PRO A 27 14.16 15.12 8.83
CA PRO A 27 14.66 16.48 8.95
C PRO A 27 13.57 17.51 8.65
N LYS A 28 13.51 18.59 9.44
CA LYS A 28 12.52 19.68 9.25
C LYS A 28 12.56 20.27 7.83
N SER A 29 13.73 20.32 7.21
CA SER A 29 13.89 20.76 5.82
C SER A 29 13.20 19.86 4.81
N CYS A 30 13.13 18.55 5.07
CA CYS A 30 12.38 17.60 4.24
C CYS A 30 10.88 17.77 4.42
N LEU A 31 10.42 18.00 5.66
CA LEU A 31 9.01 18.28 5.96
C LEU A 31 8.54 19.57 5.29
N HIS A 32 9.32 20.65 5.38
CA HIS A 32 8.98 21.92 4.73
C HIS A 32 8.89 21.80 3.21
N LYS A 33 9.79 21.01 2.58
CA LYS A 33 9.69 20.71 1.14
C LYS A 33 8.40 19.98 0.80
N LEU A 34 7.96 19.05 1.66
CA LEU A 34 6.71 18.32 1.48
C LEU A 34 5.48 19.21 1.67
N GLU A 35 5.49 20.09 2.67
CA GLU A 35 4.43 21.07 2.91
C GLU A 35 4.29 22.07 1.74
N SER A 36 5.40 22.47 1.13
CA SER A 36 5.42 23.32 -0.06
C SER A 36 5.08 22.57 -1.36
N LEU A 37 4.93 21.25 -1.32
CA LEU A 37 4.73 20.43 -2.51
C LEU A 37 3.28 20.56 -2.99
N VAL A 38 3.06 21.46 -3.94
CA VAL A 38 1.79 21.54 -4.67
C VAL A 38 1.77 20.45 -5.74
N VAL A 39 0.96 19.41 -5.52
CA VAL A 39 0.75 18.31 -6.48
C VAL A 39 -0.57 18.55 -7.20
N SER A 40 -0.53 18.71 -8.52
CA SER A 40 -1.74 18.79 -9.34
C SER A 40 -2.55 17.49 -9.28
N ASP A 41 -3.86 17.57 -9.51
CA ASP A 41 -4.72 16.39 -9.48
C ASP A 41 -4.30 15.35 -10.53
N ASP A 42 -3.86 15.77 -11.70
CA ASP A 42 -3.30 14.87 -12.72
C ASP A 42 -2.09 14.09 -12.20
N ARG A 43 -1.17 14.76 -11.48
CA ARG A 43 -0.01 14.08 -10.88
C ARG A 43 -0.42 13.12 -9.78
N LYS A 44 -1.46 13.43 -8.99
CA LYS A 44 -2.01 12.48 -8.00
C LYS A 44 -2.57 11.24 -8.70
N VAL A 45 -3.36 11.42 -9.76
CA VAL A 45 -3.92 10.32 -10.55
C VAL A 45 -2.81 9.44 -11.14
N MET A 46 -1.78 10.05 -11.72
CA MET A 46 -0.64 9.30 -12.26
C MET A 46 0.13 8.54 -11.19
N ASN A 47 0.35 9.14 -10.02
CA ASN A 47 0.99 8.46 -8.89
C ASN A 47 0.15 7.27 -8.40
N SER A 48 -1.18 7.43 -8.30
CA SER A 48 -2.08 6.32 -7.94
C SER A 48 -2.02 5.18 -8.95
N LYS A 49 -1.99 5.48 -10.26
CA LYS A 49 -1.82 4.46 -11.30
C LYS A 49 -0.49 3.73 -11.16
N TYR A 50 0.60 4.46 -10.92
CA TYR A 50 1.93 3.89 -10.71
C TYR A 50 1.96 2.95 -9.49
N LEU A 51 1.41 3.39 -8.35
CA LEU A 51 1.34 2.56 -7.13
C LEU A 51 0.53 1.28 -7.34
N LEU A 52 -0.50 1.33 -8.20
CA LEU A 52 -1.30 0.16 -8.54
C LEU A 52 -0.57 -0.81 -9.48
N GLN A 53 0.42 -0.39 -10.26
CA GLN A 53 1.10 -1.28 -11.23
C GLN A 53 1.76 -2.49 -10.56
N ALA A 54 2.42 -2.30 -9.42
CA ALA A 54 3.13 -3.37 -8.72
C ALA A 54 2.18 -4.45 -8.15
N PRO A 55 1.13 -4.10 -7.37
CA PRO A 55 0.23 -5.10 -6.82
C PRO A 55 -0.92 -5.52 -7.75
N LEU A 56 -1.11 -4.89 -8.93
CA LEU A 56 -2.31 -5.08 -9.76
C LEU A 56 -2.63 -6.56 -10.03
N LEU A 57 -1.61 -7.35 -10.33
CA LEU A 57 -1.79 -8.77 -10.62
C LEU A 57 -2.33 -9.52 -9.40
N CYS A 58 -1.74 -9.30 -8.23
CA CYS A 58 -2.19 -9.88 -6.97
C CYS A 58 -3.60 -9.42 -6.61
N LEU A 59 -3.94 -8.15 -6.83
CA LEU A 59 -5.28 -7.61 -6.57
C LEU A 59 -6.34 -8.24 -7.48
N LYS A 60 -6.01 -8.52 -8.74
CA LYS A 60 -6.93 -9.22 -9.66
C LYS A 60 -7.18 -10.66 -9.22
N GLN A 61 -6.13 -11.35 -8.79
CA GLN A 61 -6.26 -12.71 -8.26
C GLN A 61 -7.13 -12.73 -7.00
N LEU A 62 -6.81 -11.87 -6.02
CA LEU A 62 -7.57 -11.74 -4.78
C LEU A 62 -9.05 -11.45 -5.02
N ASN A 63 -9.35 -10.54 -5.96
CA ASN A 63 -10.73 -10.24 -6.33
C ASN A 63 -11.44 -11.47 -6.92
N GLY A 64 -10.75 -12.27 -7.73
CA GLY A 64 -11.30 -13.53 -8.26
C GLY A 64 -11.63 -14.53 -7.15
N GLU A 65 -10.71 -14.71 -6.21
CA GLU A 65 -10.89 -15.59 -5.04
C GLU A 65 -12.07 -15.12 -4.17
N GLN A 66 -12.13 -13.84 -3.82
CA GLN A 66 -13.24 -13.27 -3.05
C GLN A 66 -14.60 -13.40 -3.74
N MET A 67 -14.65 -13.25 -5.07
CA MET A 67 -15.89 -13.44 -5.82
C MET A 67 -16.33 -14.90 -5.84
N MET A 68 -15.39 -15.85 -5.85
CA MET A 68 -15.70 -17.28 -5.71
C MET A 68 -16.25 -17.58 -4.31
N GLU A 69 -15.59 -17.10 -3.26
CA GLU A 69 -16.02 -17.28 -1.86
C GLU A 69 -17.43 -16.76 -1.64
N ARG A 70 -17.70 -15.52 -2.08
CA ARG A 70 -19.03 -14.91 -1.98
C ARG A 70 -20.13 -15.73 -2.66
N LYS A 71 -19.84 -16.35 -3.81
CA LYS A 71 -20.79 -17.24 -4.49
C LYS A 71 -21.08 -18.48 -3.65
N ILE A 72 -20.04 -19.11 -3.11
CA ILE A 72 -20.18 -20.30 -2.25
C ILE A 72 -21.01 -19.96 -1.02
N GLU A 73 -20.74 -18.83 -0.37
CA GLU A 73 -21.51 -18.36 0.80
C GLU A 73 -22.97 -18.08 0.44
N ALA A 74 -23.22 -17.38 -0.66
CA ALA A 74 -24.56 -17.08 -1.12
C ALA A 74 -25.36 -18.37 -1.45
N THR A 75 -24.71 -19.38 -2.05
CA THR A 75 -25.34 -20.69 -2.26
C THR A 75 -25.69 -21.36 -0.94
N LYS A 76 -24.77 -21.39 0.03
CA LYS A 76 -25.01 -21.99 1.35
C LYS A 76 -26.12 -21.30 2.12
N GLN A 77 -26.25 -19.98 1.99
CA GLN A 77 -27.27 -19.16 2.65
C GLN A 77 -28.60 -19.12 1.89
N GLY A 78 -28.68 -19.69 0.69
CA GLY A 78 -29.85 -19.58 -0.18
C GLY A 78 -30.13 -18.15 -0.66
N THR A 79 -29.12 -17.27 -0.63
CA THR A 79 -29.21 -15.86 -1.05
C THR A 79 -28.64 -15.63 -2.45
N LEU A 80 -28.11 -16.67 -3.09
CA LEU A 80 -27.67 -16.63 -4.48
C LEU A 80 -28.91 -16.39 -5.38
N ARG A 81 -29.05 -15.15 -5.86
CA ARG A 81 -30.08 -14.75 -6.83
C ARG A 81 -29.57 -14.87 -8.25
#